data_AF-A0A6B3MJA0-F1
#
_entry.id   AF-A0A6B3MJA0-F1
#
_cell.length_a   1.000
_cell.length_b   1.000
_cell.length_c   1.000
_cell.angle_alpha   90.00
_cell.angle_beta   90.00
_cell.angle_gamma   90.00
#
_symmetry.space_group_name_H-M   'P 1'
#
loop_
_entity.id
_entity.type
_entity.pdbx_description
1 polymer ?
#
loop_
_entity_poly.entity_id
_entity_poly.type
_entity_poly.pdbx_seq_one_letter_code
_entity_poly.pdbx_strand_id
1 'polypeptide(L)'
;MTTLFQSLKPAQKFRISIGDIARMLRIPQHLIVRVECWAYVVFVHRRDVGGQFISYRKLEQWKNAVACQIQKCSDIPQLQKLRLDIIKDYRKHKKQYTKESRQFLRQIRLQRWNTLRQKLAIANNSSTIA
;
A
#
# COMPACT_ATOMS: atom_id res chain seq x y z
N MET A 1 12.06 9.96 1.26
CA MET A 1 11.79 8.87 0.30
C MET A 1 12.16 7.51 0.89
N THR A 2 11.51 6.42 0.46
CA THR A 2 11.76 5.02 0.86
C THR A 2 11.69 4.11 -0.38
N THR A 3 12.33 2.94 -0.32
CA THR A 3 12.30 1.94 -1.40
C THR A 3 10.87 1.51 -1.73
N LEU A 4 10.03 1.32 -0.71
CA LEU A 4 8.62 0.95 -0.91
C LEU A 4 7.86 2.04 -1.68
N PHE A 5 8.06 3.32 -1.36
CA PHE A 5 7.38 4.40 -2.07
C PHE A 5 7.83 4.47 -3.53
N GLN A 6 9.12 4.33 -3.79
CA GLN A 6 9.68 4.33 -5.13
C GLN A 6 9.16 3.16 -5.98
N SER A 7 8.97 1.97 -5.39
CA SER A 7 8.46 0.81 -6.13
C SER A 7 6.97 0.95 -6.48
N LEU A 8 6.18 1.61 -5.63
CA LEU A 8 4.76 1.81 -5.84
C LEU A 8 4.43 2.96 -6.81
N LYS A 9 5.32 3.94 -6.97
CA LYS A 9 5.15 5.14 -7.80
C LYS A 9 3.75 5.78 -7.68
N PRO A 10 3.32 6.20 -6.47
CA PRO A 10 1.92 6.55 -6.21
C PRO A 10 1.34 7.61 -7.15
N ALA A 11 2.07 8.70 -7.37
CA ALA A 11 1.64 9.81 -8.22
C ALA A 11 1.35 9.41 -9.67
N GLN A 12 1.98 8.33 -10.16
CA GLN A 12 1.84 7.85 -11.53
C GLN A 12 0.82 6.71 -11.65
N LYS A 13 0.65 5.90 -10.60
CA LYS A 13 -0.11 4.65 -10.66
C LYS A 13 -1.44 4.68 -9.93
N PHE A 14 -1.62 5.57 -8.96
CA PHE A 14 -2.82 5.54 -8.15
C PHE A 14 -3.95 6.28 -8.86
N ARG A 15 -5.05 5.56 -9.10
CA ARG A 15 -6.31 6.17 -9.52
C ARG A 15 -7.07 6.56 -8.27
N ILE A 16 -7.10 7.86 -8.00
CA ILE A 16 -7.69 8.43 -6.79
C ILE A 16 -8.94 9.19 -7.21
N SER A 17 -10.10 8.68 -6.80
CA SER A 17 -11.36 9.36 -7.09
C SER A 17 -11.66 10.46 -6.08
N ILE A 18 -12.42 11.47 -6.49
CA ILE A 18 -12.96 12.50 -5.59
C ILE A 18 -13.77 11.84 -4.46
N GLY A 19 -14.52 10.79 -4.78
CA GLY A 19 -15.31 10.03 -3.81
C GLY A 19 -14.45 9.35 -2.73
N ASP A 20 -13.29 8.81 -3.09
CA ASP A 20 -12.38 8.21 -2.10
C ASP A 20 -11.80 9.27 -1.15
N ILE A 21 -11.42 10.42 -1.69
CA ILE A 21 -10.95 11.56 -0.90
C ILE A 21 -12.05 12.06 0.04
N ALA A 22 -13.27 12.26 -0.47
CA ALA A 22 -14.41 12.70 0.31
C ALA A 22 -14.73 11.74 1.46
N ARG A 23 -14.73 10.43 1.19
CA ARG A 23 -14.95 9.38 2.20
C ARG A 23 -13.84 9.38 3.26
N MET A 24 -12.58 9.52 2.84
CA MET A 24 -11.43 9.57 3.74
C MET A 24 -11.46 10.81 4.64
N LEU A 25 -11.79 11.97 4.08
CA LEU A 25 -11.87 13.24 4.81
C LEU A 25 -13.18 13.41 5.59
N ARG A 26 -14.17 12.54 5.36
CA ARG A 26 -15.54 12.63 5.91
C ARG A 26 -16.21 13.96 5.58
N ILE A 27 -16.11 14.38 4.32
CA ILE A 27 -16.71 15.62 3.80
C ILE A 27 -17.62 15.32 2.61
N PRO A 28 -18.62 16.18 2.34
CA PRO A 28 -19.37 16.14 1.10
C PRO A 28 -18.46 16.31 -0.14
N GLN A 29 -18.72 15.54 -1.20
CA GLN A 29 -17.91 15.59 -2.43
C GLN A 29 -17.89 16.97 -3.07
N HIS A 30 -19.00 17.71 -3.01
CA HIS A 30 -19.12 19.04 -3.62
C HIS A 30 -18.19 20.09 -3.00
N LEU A 31 -17.61 19.82 -1.82
CA LEU A 31 -16.60 20.69 -1.21
C LEU A 31 -15.23 20.54 -1.88
N ILE A 32 -15.00 19.44 -2.61
CA ILE A 32 -13.75 19.20 -3.35
C ILE A 32 -13.87 19.85 -4.72
N VAL A 33 -13.04 20.87 -4.97
CA VAL A 33 -12.98 21.60 -6.25
C VAL A 33 -12.15 20.84 -7.27
N ARG A 34 -10.96 20.40 -6.86
CA ARG A 34 -10.03 19.64 -7.70
C ARG A 34 -9.06 18.84 -6.85
N VAL A 35 -8.47 17.82 -7.46
CA VAL A 35 -7.48 16.94 -6.84
C VAL A 35 -6.26 16.87 -7.76
N GLU A 36 -5.08 17.09 -7.19
CA GLU A 36 -3.81 17.04 -7.90
C GLU A 36 -2.90 15.99 -7.26
N CYS A 37 -2.31 15.12 -8.08
CA CYS A 37 -1.36 14.11 -7.62
C CYS A 37 0.05 14.62 -7.80
N TRP A 38 0.69 15.04 -6.70
CA TRP A 38 2.08 15.50 -6.71
C TRP A 38 3.04 14.37 -6.31
N ALA A 39 4.34 14.60 -6.42
CA ALA A 39 5.35 13.55 -6.23
C ALA A 39 5.24 12.78 -4.89
N TYR A 40 4.85 13.46 -3.81
CA TYR A 40 4.83 12.89 -2.44
C TYR A 40 3.47 12.90 -1.75
N VAL A 41 2.55 13.72 -2.26
CA VAL A 41 1.25 14.01 -1.64
C VAL A 41 0.19 14.18 -2.72
N VAL A 42 -1.05 14.02 -2.31
CA VAL A 42 -2.22 14.49 -3.04
C VAL A 42 -2.59 15.85 -2.49
N PHE A 43 -2.74 16.84 -3.37
CA PHE A 43 -3.23 18.15 -3.01
C PHE A 43 -4.70 18.26 -3.39
N VAL A 44 -5.54 18.58 -2.40
CA VAL A 44 -7.00 18.66 -2.54
C VAL A 44 -7.40 20.11 -2.33
N HIS A 45 -7.98 20.71 -3.35
CA HIS A 45 -8.53 22.05 -3.24
C HIS A 45 -9.95 21.94 -2.71
N ARG A 46 -10.21 22.56 -1.57
CA ARG A 46 -11.52 22.56 -0.91
C ARG A 46 -12.10 23.96 -0.85
N ARG A 47 -13.43 24.05 -0.94
CA ARG A 47 -14.18 25.32 -0.86
C ARG A 47 -14.21 25.92 0.55
N ASP A 48 -14.17 25.08 1.57
CA ASP A 48 -14.42 25.46 2.96
C ASP A 48 -13.14 25.84 3.73
N VAL A 49 -12.01 25.22 3.41
CA VAL A 49 -10.73 25.43 4.11
C VAL A 49 -9.55 25.71 3.18
N GLY A 50 -9.80 25.85 1.88
CA GLY A 50 -8.75 26.03 0.87
C GLY A 50 -7.99 24.73 0.56
N GLY A 51 -6.67 24.82 0.44
CA GLY A 51 -5.81 23.70 0.03
C GLY A 51 -5.48 22.74 1.19
N GLN A 52 -5.61 21.43 0.95
CA GLN A 52 -5.26 20.39 1.91
C GLN A 52 -4.31 19.35 1.31
N PHE A 53 -3.24 19.03 2.03
CA PHE A 53 -2.27 17.99 1.65
C PHE A 53 -2.58 16.65 2.31
N ILE A 54 -2.57 15.59 1.51
CA ILE A 54 -2.79 14.21 1.96
C ILE A 54 -1.60 13.36 1.54
N SER A 55 -0.98 12.67 2.49
CA SER A 55 0.02 11.65 2.14
C SER A 55 -0.64 10.46 1.46
N TYR A 56 -0.05 9.96 0.36
CA TYR A 56 -0.49 8.73 -0.28
C TYR A 56 -0.63 7.56 0.70
N ARG A 57 0.21 7.50 1.75
CA ARG A 57 0.20 6.43 2.76
C ARG A 57 -1.10 6.33 3.55
N LYS A 58 -1.90 7.40 3.58
CA LYS A 58 -3.20 7.45 4.24
C LYS A 58 -4.34 6.94 3.34
N LEU A 59 -4.07 6.74 2.05
CA LEU A 59 -5.08 6.32 1.08
C LEU A 59 -5.23 4.80 1.07
N GLU A 60 -6.46 4.36 0.80
CA GLU A 60 -6.78 2.96 0.55
C GLU A 60 -5.98 2.39 -0.63
N GLN A 61 -5.74 3.21 -1.67
CA GLN A 61 -4.91 2.86 -2.82
C GLN A 61 -3.49 2.45 -2.42
N TRP A 62 -2.90 3.10 -1.41
CA TRP A 62 -1.59 2.71 -0.91
C TRP A 62 -1.63 1.34 -0.24
N LYS A 63 -2.60 1.13 0.65
CA LYS A 63 -2.81 -0.16 1.32
C LYS A 63 -2.98 -1.29 0.29
N ASN A 64 -3.80 -1.06 -0.73
CA ASN A 64 -4.08 -2.04 -1.79
C ASN A 64 -2.86 -2.30 -2.66
N ALA A 65 -2.09 -1.27 -3.01
CA ALA A 65 -0.87 -1.42 -3.80
C ALA A 65 0.21 -2.21 -3.06
N VAL A 66 0.38 -1.99 -1.75
CA VAL A 66 1.29 -2.80 -0.92
C VAL A 66 0.80 -4.24 -0.84
N ALA A 67 -0.50 -4.48 -0.65
CA ALA A 67 -1.06 -5.83 -0.64
C ALA A 67 -0.84 -6.57 -1.97
N CYS A 68 -1.01 -5.88 -3.09
CA CYS A 68 -0.74 -6.40 -4.43
C CYS A 68 0.74 -6.80 -4.58
N GLN A 69 1.69 -5.97 -4.12
CA GLN A 69 3.12 -6.30 -4.12
C GLN A 69 3.41 -7.56 -3.29
N ILE A 70 2.79 -7.69 -2.11
CA ILE A 70 2.92 -8.89 -1.27
C ILE A 70 2.45 -10.13 -2.03
N GLN A 71 1.27 -10.07 -2.64
CA GLN A 71 0.69 -11.19 -3.38
C GLN A 71 1.51 -11.59 -4.61
N LYS A 72 2.24 -10.64 -5.22
CA LYS A 72 3.09 -10.87 -6.38
C LYS A 72 4.44 -11.52 -6.07
N CYS A 73 4.92 -11.52 -4.83
CA CYS A 73 6.19 -12.17 -4.47
C CYS A 73 6.17 -13.65 -4.85
N SER A 74 7.09 -14.10 -5.70
CA SER A 74 7.15 -15.48 -6.21
C SER A 74 7.79 -16.47 -5.24
N ASP A 75 8.60 -15.96 -4.31
CA ASP A 75 9.41 -16.77 -3.40
C ASP A 75 9.56 -16.10 -2.02
N ILE A 76 10.07 -16.88 -1.07
CA ILE A 76 10.27 -16.46 0.32
C ILE A 76 11.26 -15.30 0.44
N PRO A 77 12.46 -15.32 -0.20
CA PRO A 77 13.40 -14.21 -0.17
C PRO A 77 12.81 -12.87 -0.63
N GLN A 78 12.06 -12.84 -1.73
CA GLN A 78 11.38 -11.64 -2.21
C GLN A 78 10.38 -11.11 -1.17
N LEU A 79 9.58 -12.00 -0.58
CA LEU A 79 8.61 -11.64 0.45
C LEU A 79 9.28 -11.09 1.72
N GLN A 80 10.45 -11.62 2.10
CA GLN A 80 11.25 -11.13 3.22
C GLN A 80 11.83 -9.74 2.92
N LYS A 81 12.39 -9.54 1.73
CA LYS A 81 12.90 -8.23 1.30
C LYS A 81 11.79 -7.17 1.34
N LEU A 82 10.64 -7.46 0.75
CA LEU A 82 9.49 -6.56 0.77
C LEU A 82 9.00 -6.28 2.20
N ARG A 83 9.00 -7.28 3.09
CA ARG A 83 8.67 -7.09 4.51
C ARG A 83 9.60 -6.08 5.18
N LEU A 84 10.91 -6.15 4.92
CA LEU A 84 11.87 -5.20 5.48
C LEU A 84 11.62 -3.78 4.96
N ASP A 85 11.31 -3.63 3.67
CA ASP A 85 10.99 -2.33 3.08
C ASP A 85 9.70 -1.72 3.68
N ILE A 86 8.67 -2.55 3.91
CA ILE A 86 7.44 -2.14 4.59
C ILE A 86 7.73 -1.70 6.04
N ILE A 87 8.55 -2.45 6.77
CA ILE A 87 8.91 -2.11 8.16
C ILE A 87 9.69 -0.78 8.21
N LYS A 88 10.66 -0.58 7.31
CA LYS A 88 11.44 0.66 7.22
C LYS A 88 10.54 1.85 6.89
N ASP A 89 9.63 1.71 5.93
CA ASP A 89 8.68 2.76 5.58
C ASP A 89 7.77 3.11 6.76
N TYR A 90 7.19 2.10 7.40
CA TYR A 90 6.33 2.28 8.56
C TYR A 90 7.05 3.00 9.71
N ARG A 91 8.29 2.60 10.04
CA ARG A 91 9.08 3.24 11.10
C ARG A 91 9.29 4.73 10.80
N LYS A 92 9.62 5.07 9.56
CA LYS A 92 9.85 6.44 9.11
C LYS A 92 8.57 7.29 9.08
N HIS A 93 7.44 6.69 8.71
CA HIS A 93 6.18 7.40 8.47
C HIS A 93 5.05 6.97 9.41
N LYS A 94 5.38 6.60 10.66
CA LYS A 94 4.47 6.01 11.65
C LYS A 94 3.11 6.70 11.76
N LYS A 95 3.08 8.04 11.76
CA LYS A 95 1.86 8.87 11.88
C LYS A 95 0.93 8.79 10.65
N GLN A 96 1.40 8.25 9.53
CA GLN A 96 0.65 8.18 8.27
C GLN A 96 0.02 6.80 8.05
N TYR A 97 0.23 5.85 8.97
CA TYR A 97 -0.30 4.50 8.90
C TYR A 97 -1.29 4.25 10.04
N THR A 98 -2.46 3.74 9.70
CA THR A 98 -3.45 3.33 10.72
C THR A 98 -3.10 1.95 11.30
N LYS A 99 -3.71 1.60 12.43
CA LYS A 99 -3.52 0.27 13.05
C LYS A 99 -4.15 -0.82 12.18
N GLU A 100 -5.30 -0.52 11.61
CA GLU A 100 -6.09 -1.39 10.73
C GLU A 100 -5.29 -1.73 9.48
N SER A 101 -4.67 -0.74 8.84
CA SER A 101 -3.85 -0.94 7.65
C SER A 101 -2.66 -1.87 7.91
N ARG A 102 -2.03 -1.75 9.09
CA ARG A 102 -0.93 -2.65 9.49
C ARG A 102 -1.40 -4.08 9.71
N GLN A 103 -2.52 -4.26 10.39
CA GLN A 103 -3.09 -5.58 10.66
C GLN A 103 -3.47 -6.27 9.36
N PHE A 104 -4.14 -5.54 8.45
CA PHE A 104 -4.47 -6.01 7.11
C PHE A 104 -3.24 -6.48 6.34
N LEU A 105 -2.20 -5.64 6.21
CA LEU A 105 -0.98 -6.02 5.49
C LEU A 105 -0.24 -7.20 6.14
N ARG A 106 -0.29 -7.31 7.47
CA ARG A 106 0.28 -8.47 8.19
C ARG A 106 -0.46 -9.75 7.82
N GLN A 107 -1.79 -9.73 7.76
CA GLN A 107 -2.61 -10.89 7.41
C GLN A 107 -2.33 -11.36 5.97
N ILE A 108 -2.34 -10.45 4.99
CA ILE A 108 -2.04 -10.77 3.59
C ILE A 108 -0.62 -11.37 3.45
N ARG A 109 0.36 -10.84 4.18
CA ARG A 109 1.73 -11.37 4.19
C ARG A 109 1.80 -12.78 4.78
N LEU A 110 1.08 -13.06 5.86
CA LEU A 110 1.05 -14.39 6.47
C LEU A 110 0.39 -15.42 5.54
N GLN A 111 -0.70 -15.05 4.89
CA GLN A 111 -1.34 -15.88 3.89
C GLN A 111 -0.37 -16.22 2.75
N ARG A 112 0.28 -15.20 2.16
CA ARG A 112 1.24 -15.42 1.08
C ARG A 112 2.41 -16.31 1.51
N TRP A 113 2.93 -16.10 2.72
CA TRP A 113 4.01 -16.91 3.28
C TRP A 113 3.63 -18.40 3.33
N ASN A 114 2.42 -18.71 3.81
CA ASN A 114 1.93 -20.08 3.88
C ASN A 114 1.79 -20.70 2.49
N THR A 115 1.22 -19.97 1.52
CA THR A 115 1.12 -20.42 0.13
C THR A 115 2.49 -20.74 -0.47
N LEU A 116 3.49 -19.88 -0.26
CA LEU A 116 4.84 -20.10 -0.78
C LEU A 116 5.52 -21.31 -0.13
N ARG A 117 5.34 -21.51 1.18
CA ARG A 117 5.86 -22.71 1.87
C ARG A 117 5.23 -24.00 1.35
N GLN A 118 3.92 -24.01 1.15
CA GLN A 118 3.22 -25.17 0.58
C GLN A 118 3.74 -25.51 -0.82
N LYS A 119 3.92 -24.49 -1.68
CA LYS A 119 4.49 -24.68 -3.02
C LYS A 119 5.90 -25.28 -2.98
N LEU A 120 6.76 -24.80 -2.07
CA LEU A 120 8.11 -25.34 -1.91
C LEU A 120 8.11 -26.79 -1.42
N ALA A 121 7.22 -27.14 -0.47
CA ALA A 121 7.10 -28.52 0.01
C ALA A 121 6.66 -29.48 -1.11
N ILE A 122 5.67 -29.08 -1.92
CA ILE A 122 5.19 -29.87 -3.06
C ILE A 122 6.31 -30.05 -4.10
N ALA A 123 7.05 -28.98 -4.43
CA ALA A 123 8.16 -29.04 -5.38
C ALA A 123 9.24 -30.02 -4.91
N ASN A 124 9.64 -29.97 -3.63
CA ASN A 124 10.67 -30.84 -3.08
C ASN A 124 10.24 -32.33 -3.08
N ASN A 125 8.97 -32.61 -2.77
CA ASN A 125 8.44 -33.97 -2.79
C ASN A 125 8.34 -34.54 -4.22
N SER A 126 8.08 -33.68 -5.22
CA SER A 126 8.00 -34.10 -6.64
C SER A 126 9.38 -34.45 -7.20
N SER A 127 10.44 -33.78 -6.75
CA SER A 127 11.83 -34.05 -7.15
C SER A 127 12.45 -35.29 -6.53
N THR A 128 11.76 -35.97 -5.60
CA THR A 128 12.26 -37.17 -4.90
C THR A 128 11.69 -38.47 -5.51
N ILE A 129 10.74 -38.36 -6.45
CA ILE A 129 10.03 -39.51 -7.06
C ILE A 129 10.49 -39.76 -8.52
N ALA A 130 11.45 -38.98 -9.04
CA ALA A 130 12.08 -39.17 -10.35
C ALA A 130 13.54 -39.59 -10.17
#